data_AF-A0A251XHQ1-F1
#
_entry.id   AF-A0A251XHQ1-F1
#
_cell.length_a   1.000
_cell.length_b   1.000
_cell.length_c   1.000
_cell.angle_alpha   90.00
_cell.angle_beta   90.00
_cell.angle_gamma   90.00
#
_symmetry.space_group_name_H-M   'P 1'
#
loop_
_entity.id
_entity.type
_entity.pdbx_description
1 polymer ?
#
loop_
_entity_poly.entity_id
_entity_poly.type
_entity_poly.pdbx_seq_one_letter_code
_entity_poly.pdbx_strand_id
1 'polypeptide(L)'
;MRRFTQRARRRRAGLLGALGAVLTLAIVVGIAVYSPLLALRTVEVEGADRVSPSSIQAALSDQVGTPLPLVGLDRVGDELRAFPLIRSYSTESRPPSTLVIRIVERTPSP
;
A
#
# COMPACT_ATOMS: atom_id res chain seq x y z
N MET A 1 -20.37 -54.36 5.53
CA MET A 1 -20.40 -53.11 4.72
C MET A 1 -19.53 -52.01 5.35
N ARG A 2 -18.20 -51.96 5.12
CA ARG A 2 -17.31 -50.97 5.80
C ARG A 2 -16.08 -50.51 4.99
N ARG A 3 -16.10 -50.62 3.66
CA ARG A 3 -14.95 -50.27 2.78
C ARG A 3 -15.04 -48.89 2.11
N PHE A 4 -16.14 -48.15 2.29
CA PHE A 4 -16.35 -46.84 1.64
C PHE A 4 -15.88 -45.61 2.45
N THR A 5 -15.47 -45.77 3.71
CA THR A 5 -15.16 -44.63 4.60
C THR A 5 -13.69 -44.20 4.60
N GLN A 6 -12.74 -45.03 4.16
CA GLN A 6 -11.32 -44.65 4.22
C GLN A 6 -10.93 -43.54 3.22
N ARG A 7 -11.42 -43.60 1.97
CA ARG A 7 -11.16 -42.55 0.96
C ARG A 7 -11.76 -41.20 1.37
N ALA A 8 -12.98 -41.22 1.93
CA ALA A 8 -13.64 -40.03 2.45
C ALA A 8 -12.86 -39.42 3.63
N ARG A 9 -12.31 -40.25 4.52
CA ARG A 9 -11.50 -39.80 5.68
C ARG A 9 -10.17 -39.16 5.26
N ARG A 10 -9.47 -39.75 4.28
CA ARG A 10 -8.22 -39.18 3.72
C ARG A 10 -8.47 -37.86 2.97
N ARG A 11 -9.56 -37.77 2.20
CA ARG A 11 -9.97 -36.51 1.54
C ARG A 11 -10.30 -35.42 2.56
N ARG A 12 -11.05 -35.74 3.63
CA ARG A 12 -11.33 -34.78 4.71
C ARG A 12 -10.05 -34.30 5.41
N ALA A 13 -9.10 -35.19 5.70
CA ALA A 13 -7.82 -34.81 6.29
C ALA A 13 -7.02 -33.86 5.37
N GLY A 14 -6.97 -34.16 4.06
CA GLY A 14 -6.34 -33.27 3.08
C GLY A 14 -7.01 -31.90 2.99
N LEU A 15 -8.34 -31.85 2.99
CA LEU A 15 -9.11 -30.59 2.96
C LEU A 15 -8.89 -29.76 4.22
N LEU A 16 -8.89 -30.39 5.40
CA LEU A 16 -8.61 -29.70 6.67
C LEU A 16 -7.18 -29.18 6.72
N GLY A 17 -6.21 -29.96 6.22
CA GLY A 17 -4.82 -29.53 6.11
C GLY A 17 -4.66 -28.33 5.17
N ALA A 18 -5.29 -28.38 3.99
CA ALA A 18 -5.28 -27.28 3.04
C ALA A 18 -5.94 -26.01 3.60
N LEU A 19 -7.10 -26.15 4.25
CA LEU A 19 -7.78 -25.04 4.91
C LEU A 19 -6.92 -24.44 6.03
N GLY A 20 -6.29 -25.29 6.86
CA GLY A 20 -5.37 -24.85 7.90
C GLY A 20 -4.16 -24.10 7.35
N ALA A 21 -3.57 -24.57 6.24
CA ALA A 21 -2.47 -23.88 5.57
C ALA A 21 -2.88 -22.50 5.03
N VAL A 22 -4.05 -22.41 4.36
CA VAL A 22 -4.57 -21.13 3.84
C VAL A 22 -4.87 -20.15 4.98
N LEU A 23 -5.49 -20.60 6.07
CA LEU A 23 -5.77 -19.77 7.24
C LEU A 23 -4.47 -19.28 7.90
N THR A 24 -3.49 -20.16 8.06
CA THR A 24 -2.18 -19.81 8.63
C THR A 24 -1.48 -18.75 7.77
N LEU A 25 -1.47 -18.94 6.45
CA LEU A 25 -0.90 -17.97 5.52
C LEU A 25 -1.62 -16.62 5.60
N ALA A 26 -2.95 -16.61 5.63
CA ALA A 26 -3.73 -15.38 5.74
C ALA A 26 -3.42 -14.62 7.05
N ILE A 27 -3.26 -15.33 8.17
CA ILE A 27 -2.88 -14.74 9.46
C ILE A 27 -1.47 -14.12 9.37
N VAL A 28 -0.49 -14.86 8.84
CA VAL A 28 0.89 -14.38 8.70
C VAL A 28 0.95 -13.14 7.82
N VAL A 29 0.26 -13.15 6.67
CA VAL A 29 0.17 -11.99 5.77
C VAL A 29 -0.51 -10.82 6.47
N GLY A 30 -1.61 -11.06 7.20
CA GLY A 30 -2.28 -10.01 7.98
C GLY A 30 -1.33 -9.35 8.98
N ILE A 31 -0.62 -10.14 9.79
CA ILE A 31 0.36 -9.62 10.76
C ILE A 31 1.47 -8.84 10.05
N ALA A 32 1.99 -9.36 8.94
CA ALA A 32 3.05 -8.70 8.18
C ALA A 32 2.60 -7.34 7.62
N VAL A 33 1.37 -7.25 7.08
CA VAL A 33 0.82 -6.02 6.50
C VAL A 33 0.63 -4.94 7.57
N TYR A 34 0.13 -5.30 8.76
CA TYR A 34 -0.03 -4.33 9.86
C TYR A 34 1.24 -4.16 10.73
N SER A 35 2.39 -4.65 10.25
CA SER A 35 3.66 -4.52 10.96
C SER A 35 4.26 -3.11 10.77
N PRO A 36 4.86 -2.52 11.83
CA PRO A 36 5.60 -1.25 11.75
C PRO A 36 6.79 -1.27 10.76
N LEU A 37 7.21 -2.46 10.32
CA LEU A 37 8.27 -2.63 9.32
C LEU A 37 7.87 -2.16 7.92
N LEU A 38 6.59 -2.27 7.56
CA LEU A 38 6.09 -1.90 6.22
C LEU A 38 5.43 -0.52 6.19
N ALA A 39 5.32 0.16 7.34
CA ALA A 39 4.70 1.46 7.45
C ALA A 39 5.48 2.53 6.67
N LEU A 40 4.75 3.38 5.95
CA LEU A 40 5.27 4.60 5.37
C LEU A 40 5.78 5.52 6.48
N ARG A 41 7.02 5.97 6.38
CA ARG A 41 7.65 6.88 7.35
C ARG A 41 8.03 8.22 6.73
N THR A 42 8.47 8.17 5.48
CA THR A 42 9.04 9.33 4.80
C THR A 42 8.33 9.54 3.48
N VAL A 43 7.85 10.77 3.26
CA VAL A 43 7.35 11.22 1.95
C VAL A 43 8.41 12.13 1.35
N GLU A 44 8.94 11.73 0.21
CA GLU A 44 9.90 12.51 -0.55
C GLU A 44 9.19 13.13 -1.75
N VAL A 45 9.40 14.42 -1.97
CA VAL A 45 8.75 15.16 -3.06
C VAL A 45 9.83 15.66 -4.01
N GLU A 46 9.71 15.30 -5.28
CA GLU A 46 10.64 15.66 -6.34
C GLU A 46 9.91 16.44 -7.44
N GLY A 47 10.58 17.39 -8.09
CA GLY A 47 10.04 18.14 -9.23
C GLY A 47 9.00 19.22 -8.89
N ALA A 48 8.79 19.49 -7.60
CA ALA A 48 8.02 20.64 -7.13
C ALA A 48 8.96 21.83 -6.90
N ASP A 49 8.71 22.93 -7.62
CA ASP A 49 9.54 24.15 -7.59
C ASP A 49 8.73 25.35 -7.07
N ARG A 50 7.52 25.57 -7.61
CA ARG A 50 6.61 26.63 -7.17
C ARG A 50 5.66 26.17 -6.08
N VAL A 51 5.28 24.90 -6.09
CA VAL A 51 4.54 24.30 -4.98
C VAL A 51 5.53 23.90 -3.90
N SER A 52 5.31 24.38 -2.68
CA SER A 52 6.19 24.04 -1.56
C SER A 52 6.19 22.52 -1.30
N PRO A 53 7.35 21.84 -1.36
CA PRO A 53 7.46 20.42 -1.04
C PRO A 53 6.97 20.07 0.37
N SER A 54 7.22 20.96 1.34
CA SER A 54 6.79 20.74 2.73
C SER A 54 5.27 20.85 2.89
N SER A 55 4.61 21.68 2.09
CA SER A 55 3.14 21.76 2.07
C SER A 55 2.52 20.49 1.50
N ILE A 56 3.12 19.90 0.46
CA ILE A 56 2.70 18.59 -0.08
C ILE A 56 2.90 17.48 0.96
N GLN A 57 4.06 17.46 1.63
CA GLN A 57 4.34 16.49 2.69
C GLN A 57 3.34 16.61 3.85
N ALA A 58 2.99 17.83 4.25
CA ALA A 58 2.02 18.09 5.30
C ALA A 58 0.61 17.60 4.92
N ALA A 59 0.17 17.85 3.69
CA ALA A 59 -1.12 17.35 3.19
C ALA A 59 -1.20 15.81 3.19
N LEU A 60 -0.06 15.13 3.10
CA LEU A 60 0.01 13.67 3.08
C LEU A 60 0.37 13.05 4.44
N SER A 61 0.41 13.86 5.50
CA SER A 61 0.79 13.39 6.84
C SER A 61 -0.13 12.29 7.38
N ASP A 62 -1.42 12.32 7.03
CA ASP A 62 -2.41 11.29 7.40
C ASP A 62 -2.10 9.90 6.80
N GLN A 63 -1.28 9.84 5.76
CA GLN A 63 -0.84 8.58 5.15
C GLN A 63 0.38 7.99 5.85
N VAL A 64 1.12 8.79 6.63
CA VAL A 64 2.28 8.33 7.40
C VAL A 64 1.82 7.33 8.47
N GLY A 65 2.54 6.23 8.60
CA GLY A 65 2.15 5.10 9.46
C GLY A 65 1.30 4.05 8.75
N THR A 66 0.73 4.35 7.58
CA THR A 66 0.01 3.37 6.77
C THR A 66 1.00 2.43 6.09
N PRO A 67 0.75 1.10 6.07
CA PRO A 67 1.59 0.17 5.32
C PRO A 67 1.72 0.58 3.85
N LEU A 68 2.94 0.64 3.31
CA LEU A 68 3.20 1.02 1.91
C LEU A 68 2.29 0.30 0.90
N PRO A 69 2.03 -1.03 1.02
CA PRO A 69 1.10 -1.72 0.12
C PRO A 69 -0.35 -1.27 0.21
N LEU A 70 -0.74 -0.60 1.30
CA LEU A 70 -2.09 -0.11 1.57
C LEU A 70 -2.25 1.40 1.36
N VAL A 71 -1.19 2.12 1.00
CA VAL A 71 -1.28 3.55 0.72
C VAL A 71 -2.18 3.77 -0.50
N GLY A 72 -3.34 4.39 -0.26
CA GLY A 72 -4.34 4.62 -1.29
C GLY A 72 -3.93 5.72 -2.26
N LEU A 73 -3.65 5.36 -3.51
CA LEU A 73 -3.32 6.30 -4.59
C LEU A 73 -4.44 7.32 -4.84
N ASP A 74 -5.68 6.91 -4.64
CA ASP A 74 -6.86 7.77 -4.77
C ASP A 74 -6.83 8.90 -3.73
N ARG A 75 -6.50 8.57 -2.48
CA ARG A 75 -6.37 9.56 -1.41
C ARG A 75 -5.20 10.52 -1.63
N VAL A 76 -4.06 10.00 -2.10
CA VAL A 76 -2.93 10.87 -2.49
C VAL A 76 -3.40 11.85 -3.58
N GLY A 77 -4.17 11.38 -4.56
CA GLY A 77 -4.75 12.23 -5.59
C GLY A 77 -5.70 13.28 -5.05
N ASP A 78 -6.58 12.92 -4.11
CA ASP A 78 -7.54 13.84 -3.50
C ASP A 78 -6.84 14.95 -2.70
N GLU A 79 -5.82 14.62 -1.92
CA GLU A 79 -5.00 15.62 -1.21
C GLU A 79 -4.26 16.55 -2.18
N LEU A 80 -3.70 16.00 -3.26
CA LEU A 80 -2.96 16.78 -4.25
C LEU A 80 -3.85 17.73 -5.07
N ARG A 81 -5.18 17.53 -5.10
CA ARG A 81 -6.11 18.48 -5.75
C ARG A 81 -6.13 19.86 -5.10
N ALA A 82 -5.71 19.97 -3.83
CA ALA A 82 -5.57 21.25 -3.15
C ALA A 82 -4.50 22.17 -3.79
N PHE A 83 -3.61 21.61 -4.63
CA PHE A 83 -2.50 22.31 -5.27
C PHE A 83 -2.76 22.50 -6.79
N PRO A 84 -3.42 23.59 -7.21
CA PRO A 84 -3.84 23.78 -8.61
C PRO A 84 -2.68 23.89 -9.61
N LEU A 85 -1.49 24.25 -9.12
CA LEU A 85 -0.27 24.33 -9.94
C LEU A 85 0.27 22.96 -10.36
N ILE A 86 -0.17 21.87 -9.72
CA ILE A 86 0.19 20.51 -10.13
C ILE A 86 -0.57 20.16 -11.42
N ARG A 87 0.17 19.76 -12.46
CA ARG A 87 -0.39 19.25 -13.71
C ARG A 87 -0.60 17.74 -13.62
N SER A 88 0.41 17.02 -13.15
CA SER A 88 0.39 15.57 -13.00
C SER A 88 1.35 15.14 -11.90
N TYR A 89 1.14 13.95 -11.36
CA TYR A 89 2.00 13.34 -10.36
C TYR A 89 2.21 11.85 -10.65
N SER A 90 3.30 11.30 -10.13
CA SER A 90 3.49 9.85 -10.03
C SER A 90 4.04 9.48 -8.66
N THR A 91 3.73 8.26 -8.23
CA THR A 91 4.12 7.73 -6.93
C THR A 91 5.01 6.50 -7.12
N GLU A 92 6.12 6.45 -6.40
CA GLU A 92 7.03 5.31 -6.41
C GLU A 92 7.40 4.92 -4.99
N SER A 93 7.27 3.62 -4.68
CA SER A 93 7.69 3.10 -3.38
C SER A 93 9.20 2.83 -3.40
N ARG A 94 9.96 3.52 -2.55
CA ARG A 94 11.39 3.23 -2.29
C ARG A 94 11.52 2.52 -0.92
N PRO A 95 11.78 1.20 -0.88
CA PRO A 95 11.97 0.47 0.37
C PRO A 95 13.14 1.04 1.21
N PRO A 96 13.13 0.92 2.56
CA PRO A 96 12.21 0.11 3.35
C PRO A 96 10.86 0.79 3.71
N SER A 97 10.77 2.12 3.66
CA SER A 97 9.62 2.86 4.23
C SER A 97 9.35 4.24 3.60
N THR A 98 9.79 4.47 2.36
CA THR A 98 9.70 5.79 1.71
C THR A 98 8.74 5.75 0.52
N LEU A 99 7.88 6.77 0.43
CA LEU A 99 7.06 7.04 -0.76
C LEU A 99 7.62 8.28 -1.45
N VAL A 100 8.00 8.13 -2.71
CA VAL A 100 8.45 9.23 -3.58
C VAL A 100 7.28 9.71 -4.39
N ILE A 101 7.07 11.02 -4.40
CA ILE A 101 6.05 11.67 -5.19
C ILE A 101 6.75 12.61 -6.15
N ARG A 102 6.70 12.25 -7.43
CA ARG A 102 7.24 13.09 -8.50
C ARG A 102 6.12 13.98 -9.01
N ILE A 103 6.33 15.28 -8.94
CA ILE A 103 5.39 16.30 -9.36
C ILE A 103 5.83 16.89 -10.69
N VAL A 104 4.86 17.13 -11.56
CA VAL A 104 5.02 17.96 -12.76
C VAL A 104 4.10 19.15 -12.61
N GLU A 105 4.65 20.35 -12.58
CA GLU A 105 3.88 21.57 -12.46
C GLU A 105 3.39 22.11 -13.80
N ARG A 106 2.34 22.93 -13.77
CA ARG A 106 1.82 23.63 -14.95
C ARG A 106 2.80 24.70 -15.40
N THR A 107 3.42 24.53 -16.57
CA THR A 107 4.15 25.62 -17.21
C THR A 107 3.17 26.73 -17.61
N PRO A 108 3.49 28.01 -17.33
CA PRO A 108 2.71 29.11 -17.88
C PRO A 108 2.79 29.04 -19.40
N SER A 109 1.65 29.20 -20.08
CA SER A 109 1.68 29.39 -21.53
C SER A 109 2.29 30.76 -21.81
N PRO A 110 3.24 30.87 -22.76
CA PRO A 110 3.80 32.15 -23.19
C PRO A 110 2.74 33.05 -23.84
#